data_AF-A0A6N8VSR7-F1
#
_entry.id   AF-A0A6N8VSR7-F1
#
_cell.length_a   1.000
_cell.length_b   1.000
_cell.length_c   1.000
_cell.angle_alpha   90.00
_cell.angle_beta   90.00
_cell.angle_gamma   90.00
#
_symmetry.space_group_name_H-M   'P 1'
#
loop_
_entity.id
_entity.type
_entity.pdbx_description
1 polymer ?
#
loop_
_entity_poly.entity_id
_entity_poly.type
_entity_poly.pdbx_seq_one_letter_code
_entity_poly.pdbx_strand_id
1 'polypeptide(L)'
;MAQTIEQVPYPWQQDAWQNWQRYLSQRKVPHAVLVHGRSGCGIEDFTLKICCSLLCEEDNIPKPCLKCNGCRLFLSGNHPDILVIEAEQEQIKVEQVRKAIDFLKLSRHYLSHKIVLFKEVDSLNYAATNSLLK
;
A
#
# COMPACT_ATOMS: atom_id res chain seq x y z
N MET A 1 11.53 6.47 -4.72
CA MET A 1 10.06 6.48 -4.51
C MET A 1 9.38 7.63 -5.26
N ALA A 2 9.76 8.90 -5.03
CA ALA A 2 9.09 10.06 -5.64
C ALA A 2 9.04 10.06 -7.19
N GLN A 3 10.18 9.86 -7.86
CA GLN A 3 10.26 9.91 -9.33
C GLN A 3 9.42 8.82 -10.01
N THR A 4 9.20 7.70 -9.33
CA THR A 4 8.53 6.53 -9.88
C THR A 4 7.00 6.65 -9.84
N ILE A 5 6.45 7.30 -8.82
CA ILE A 5 4.99 7.43 -8.62
C ILE A 5 4.35 8.40 -9.63
N GLU A 6 5.13 9.37 -10.11
CA GLU A 6 4.68 10.33 -11.13
C GLU A 6 4.46 9.68 -12.50
N GLN A 7 5.26 8.66 -12.84
CA GLN A 7 5.21 7.98 -14.14
C GLN A 7 4.10 6.92 -14.25
N VAL A 8 3.47 6.55 -13.13
CA VAL A 8 2.40 5.56 -13.03
C VAL A 8 1.02 6.25 -13.10
N PRO A 9 -0.05 5.60 -13.60
CA PRO A 9 -0.08 4.24 -14.16
C PRO A 9 0.56 4.16 -15.55
N TYR A 10 1.30 3.08 -15.78
CA TYR A 10 1.75 2.71 -17.13
C TYR A 10 0.54 2.41 -18.04
N PRO A 11 0.68 2.47 -19.38
CA PRO A 11 -0.45 2.28 -20.31
C PRO A 11 -1.25 0.98 -20.07
N TRP A 12 -0.57 -0.12 -19.72
CA TRP A 12 -1.19 -1.42 -19.44
C TRP A 12 -1.83 -1.52 -18.04
N GLN A 13 -1.64 -0.52 -17.17
CA GLN A 13 -2.22 -0.47 -15.83
C GLN A 13 -3.47 0.43 -15.75
N GLN A 14 -3.86 1.07 -16.86
CA GLN A 14 -4.93 2.07 -16.86
C GLN A 14 -6.27 1.51 -16.38
N ASP A 15 -6.65 0.32 -16.82
CA ASP A 15 -7.93 -0.30 -16.40
C ASP A 15 -7.94 -0.63 -14.91
N ALA A 16 -6.83 -1.19 -14.41
CA ALA A 16 -6.66 -1.47 -12.98
C ALA A 16 -6.69 -0.17 -12.16
N TRP A 17 -6.05 0.89 -12.65
CA TRP A 17 -6.09 2.19 -12.01
C TRP A 17 -7.51 2.73 -11.98
N GLN A 18 -8.22 2.78 -13.11
CA GLN A 18 -9.61 3.26 -13.18
C GLN A 18 -10.52 2.51 -12.20
N ASN A 19 -10.36 1.19 -12.06
CA ASN A 19 -11.09 0.41 -11.06
C ASN A 19 -10.76 0.84 -9.63
N TRP A 20 -9.47 1.01 -9.32
CA TRP A 20 -9.03 1.55 -8.02
C TRP A 20 -9.64 2.93 -7.72
N GLN A 21 -9.61 3.82 -8.71
CA GLN A 21 -10.16 5.17 -8.64
C GLN A 21 -11.66 5.17 -8.30
N ARG A 22 -12.43 4.18 -8.78
CA ARG A 22 -13.85 4.01 -8.43
C ARG A 22 -14.04 3.68 -6.94
N TYR A 23 -13.22 2.79 -6.38
CA TYR A 23 -13.28 2.46 -4.94
C TYR A 23 -13.01 3.68 -4.06
N LEU A 24 -11.99 4.47 -4.42
CA LEU A 24 -11.68 5.73 -3.73
C LEU A 24 -12.85 6.72 -3.80
N SER A 25 -13.39 6.94 -5.01
CA SER A 25 -14.51 7.87 -5.27
C SER A 25 -15.76 7.52 -4.46
N GLN A 26 -16.02 6.23 -4.28
CA GLN A 26 -17.18 5.74 -3.54
C GLN A 26 -16.94 5.65 -2.03
N ARG A 27 -15.72 5.94 -1.55
CA ARG A 27 -15.28 5.69 -0.16
C ARG A 27 -15.54 4.23 0.27
N LYS A 28 -15.41 3.29 -0.67
CA LYS A 28 -15.63 1.85 -0.49
C LYS A 28 -14.34 1.09 -0.77
N VAL A 29 -13.27 1.47 -0.10
CA VAL A 29 -11.97 0.82 -0.25
C VAL A 29 -12.02 -0.55 0.45
N PRO A 30 -11.65 -1.65 -0.22
CA PRO A 30 -11.52 -2.96 0.43
C PRO A 30 -10.49 -2.92 1.57
N HIS A 31 -10.73 -3.70 2.62
CA HIS A 31 -9.82 -3.80 3.77
C HIS A 31 -8.50 -4.52 3.42
N ALA A 32 -8.49 -5.32 2.34
CA ALA A 32 -7.31 -5.99 1.81
C ALA A 32 -7.33 -5.92 0.27
N VAL A 33 -6.17 -5.65 -0.31
CA VAL A 33 -5.97 -5.54 -1.76
C VAL A 33 -4.75 -6.35 -2.14
N LEU A 34 -4.92 -7.31 -3.06
CA LEU A 34 -3.82 -8.05 -3.66
C LEU A 34 -3.50 -7.44 -5.02
N VAL A 35 -2.29 -6.92 -5.18
CA VAL A 35 -1.77 -6.49 -6.48
C VAL A 35 -0.87 -7.60 -7.01
N HIS A 36 -1.22 -8.19 -8.15
CA HIS A 36 -0.45 -9.26 -8.77
C HIS A 36 -0.22 -8.98 -10.27
N GLY A 37 0.85 -9.55 -10.83
CA GLY A 37 1.28 -9.28 -12.20
C GLY A 37 2.65 -9.88 -12.49
N ARG A 38 3.01 -9.94 -13.77
CA ARG A 38 4.30 -10.48 -14.19
C ARG A 38 5.44 -9.54 -13.79
N SER A 39 6.59 -10.10 -13.41
CA SER A 39 7.80 -9.31 -13.16
C SER A 39 8.12 -8.38 -14.33
N GLY A 40 8.51 -7.14 -14.02
CA GLY A 40 8.78 -6.08 -15.00
C GLY A 40 7.57 -5.26 -15.45
N CYS A 41 6.34 -5.56 -15.01
CA CYS A 41 5.16 -4.75 -15.38
C CYS A 41 4.95 -3.48 -14.53
N GLY A 42 5.92 -3.11 -13.68
CA GLY A 42 5.83 -1.93 -12.82
C GLY A 42 4.84 -2.08 -11.66
N ILE A 43 4.69 -3.30 -11.14
CA ILE A 43 3.70 -3.62 -10.10
C ILE A 43 4.00 -2.94 -8.76
N GLU A 44 5.28 -2.82 -8.40
CA GLU A 44 5.70 -2.15 -7.18
C GLU A 44 5.32 -0.67 -7.23
N ASP A 45 5.66 0.00 -8.34
CA ASP A 45 5.34 1.40 -8.55
C ASP A 45 3.84 1.67 -8.50
N PHE A 46 3.05 0.77 -9.10
CA PHE A 46 1.60 0.79 -9.05
C PHE A 46 1.06 0.65 -7.63
N THR A 47 1.60 -0.30 -6.88
CA THR A 47 1.24 -0.54 -5.47
C THR A 47 1.59 0.68 -4.60
N LEU A 48 2.76 1.29 -4.81
CA LEU A 48 3.15 2.51 -4.11
C LEU A 48 2.23 3.68 -4.45
N LYS A 49 1.76 3.81 -5.70
CA LYS A 49 0.79 4.84 -6.08
C LYS A 49 -0.56 4.63 -5.38
N ILE A 50 -1.03 3.39 -5.27
CA ILE A 50 -2.22 3.01 -4.51
C ILE A 50 -2.05 3.43 -3.04
N CYS A 51 -0.95 3.04 -2.38
CA CYS A 51 -0.67 3.44 -1.00
C CYS A 51 -0.65 4.96 -0.82
N CYS A 52 0.06 5.68 -1.71
CA CYS A 52 0.11 7.13 -1.67
C CYS A 52 -1.27 7.78 -1.82
N SER A 53 -2.15 7.19 -2.64
CA SER A 53 -3.52 7.70 -2.84
C SER A 53 -4.39 7.57 -1.59
N LEU A 54 -4.15 6.56 -0.76
CA LEU A 54 -4.87 6.34 0.51
C LEU A 54 -4.38 7.22 1.65
N LEU A 55 -3.10 7.59 1.63
CA LEU A 55 -2.46 8.44 2.63
C LEU A 55 -2.53 9.93 2.28
N CYS A 56 -2.97 10.27 1.07
CA CYS A 56 -3.18 11.64 0.64
C CYS A 56 -4.26 12.32 1.50
N GLU A 57 -3.91 13.47 2.09
CA GLU A 57 -4.83 14.26 2.92
C GLU A 57 -5.85 15.07 2.12
N GLU A 58 -5.54 15.33 0.85
CA GLU A 58 -6.43 16.06 -0.05
C GLU A 58 -7.52 15.12 -0.57
N ASP A 59 -8.77 15.61 -0.61
CA ASP A 59 -9.91 14.97 -1.30
C ASP A 59 -9.77 15.03 -2.84
N ASN A 60 -8.53 15.11 -3.36
CA ASN A 60 -8.20 15.03 -4.79
C ASN A 60 -8.38 13.60 -5.30
N ILE A 61 -9.62 13.16 -5.32
CA ILE A 61 -9.99 11.92 -5.97
C ILE A 61 -9.86 12.15 -7.49
N PRO A 62 -9.18 11.26 -8.23
CA PRO A 62 -8.76 9.93 -7.82
C PRO A 62 -7.23 9.73 -7.95
N LYS A 63 -6.41 10.74 -7.64
CA LYS A 63 -4.94 10.66 -7.73
C LYS A 63 -4.28 11.31 -6.50
N PRO A 64 -3.19 10.75 -5.96
CA PRO A 64 -2.46 11.42 -4.89
C PRO A 64 -1.96 12.78 -5.37
N CYS A 65 -2.07 13.82 -4.53
CA CYS A 65 -1.70 15.18 -4.92
C CYS A 65 -0.17 15.42 -4.96
N LEU A 66 0.61 14.51 -4.37
CA LEU A 66 2.07 14.54 -4.26
C LEU A 66 2.67 15.75 -3.51
N LYS A 67 1.85 16.66 -2.99
CA LYS A 67 2.28 17.91 -2.35
C LYS A 67 1.86 18.09 -0.89
N CYS A 68 0.80 17.40 -0.43
CA CYS A 68 0.34 17.49 0.95
C CYS A 68 1.32 16.80 1.91
N ASN A 69 1.13 17.00 3.22
CA ASN A 69 2.08 16.48 4.20
C ASN A 69 2.14 14.95 4.19
N GLY A 70 1.00 14.27 4.18
CA GLY A 70 0.91 12.81 4.01
C GLY A 70 1.62 12.31 2.73
N CYS A 71 1.42 12.95 1.58
CA CYS A 71 2.15 12.58 0.37
C CYS A 71 3.67 12.79 0.53
N ARG A 72 4.13 13.92 1.06
CA ARG A 72 5.57 14.19 1.26
C ARG A 72 6.22 13.21 2.23
N LEU A 73 5.56 12.90 3.35
CA LEU A 73 6.02 11.90 4.32
C LEU A 73 6.10 10.52 3.68
N PHE A 74 5.10 10.13 2.90
CA PHE A 74 5.12 8.86 2.17
C PHE A 74 6.27 8.80 1.15
N LEU A 75 6.46 9.86 0.36
CA LEU A 75 7.51 9.96 -0.65
C LEU A 75 8.93 9.91 -0.06
N SER A 76 9.10 10.40 1.18
CA SER A 76 10.35 10.33 1.94
C SER A 76 10.53 9.03 2.72
N GLY A 77 9.53 8.14 2.73
CA GLY A 77 9.56 6.87 3.46
C GLY A 77 9.28 6.98 4.97
N ASN A 78 8.80 8.13 5.46
CA ASN A 78 8.65 8.43 6.89
C ASN A 78 7.19 8.59 7.34
N HIS A 79 6.22 8.06 6.59
CA HIS A 79 4.82 8.18 6.97
C HIS A 79 4.50 7.28 8.17
N PRO A 80 3.97 7.80 9.29
CA PRO A 80 3.77 6.99 10.50
C PRO A 80 2.61 6.00 10.39
N ASP A 81 1.66 6.25 9.49
CA ASP A 81 0.53 5.34 9.24
C ASP A 81 0.77 4.33 8.11
N ILE A 82 2.02 4.12 7.67
CA ILE A 82 2.37 2.97 6.84
C ILE A 82 3.45 2.11 7.49
N LEU A 83 3.24 0.80 7.46
CA LEU A 83 4.25 -0.19 7.80
C LEU A 83 4.54 -1.04 6.57
N VAL A 84 5.80 -1.12 6.17
CA VAL A 84 6.25 -2.00 5.08
C VAL A 84 6.84 -3.26 5.69
N ILE A 85 6.32 -4.40 5.28
CA ILE A 85 6.82 -5.73 5.64
C ILE A 85 7.43 -6.35 4.38
N GLU A 86 8.68 -6.77 4.49
CA GLU A 86 9.43 -7.42 3.43
C GLU A 86 10.05 -8.71 3.99
N ALA A 87 10.38 -9.66 3.12
CA ALA A 87 10.95 -10.92 3.53
C ALA A 87 12.33 -10.74 4.19
N GLU A 88 12.56 -11.40 5.32
CA GLU A 88 13.88 -11.55 5.91
C GLU A 88 14.47 -12.87 5.46
N GLN A 89 15.62 -12.87 4.76
CA GLN A 89 16.29 -14.10 4.31
C GLN A 89 15.31 -15.07 3.60
N GLU A 90 14.56 -14.55 2.63
CA GLU A 90 13.60 -15.28 1.77
C GLU A 90 12.21 -15.58 2.37
N GLN A 91 11.94 -15.27 3.64
CA GLN A 91 10.62 -15.53 4.21
C GLN A 91 10.07 -14.37 5.04
N ILE A 92 8.75 -14.16 4.95
CA ILE A 92 8.00 -13.33 5.88
C ILE A 92 7.59 -14.21 7.06
N LYS A 93 8.13 -13.88 8.24
CA LYS A 93 7.91 -14.65 9.48
C LYS A 93 6.61 -14.25 10.17
N VAL A 94 6.13 -15.13 11.05
CA VAL A 94 4.91 -14.91 11.84
C VAL A 94 5.03 -13.67 12.72
N GLU A 95 6.22 -13.42 13.28
CA GLU A 95 6.48 -12.27 14.13
C GLU A 95 6.30 -10.95 13.37
N GLN A 96 6.67 -10.89 12.08
CA GLN A 96 6.47 -9.71 11.24
C GLN A 96 4.97 -9.46 11.00
N VAL A 97 4.20 -10.54 10.75
CA VAL A 97 2.73 -10.46 10.63
C VAL A 97 2.09 -9.99 11.93
N ARG A 98 2.52 -10.51 13.08
CA ARG A 98 1.99 -10.08 14.39
C ARG A 98 2.28 -8.60 14.65
N LYS A 99 3.50 -8.13 14.36
CA LYS A 99 3.85 -6.70 14.44
C LYS A 99 2.95 -5.84 13.55
N ALA A 100 2.63 -6.32 12.35
CA ALA A 100 1.71 -5.63 11.45
C ALA A 100 0.28 -5.54 12.00
N ILE A 101 -0.24 -6.63 12.57
CA ILE A 101 -1.55 -6.64 13.23
C ILE A 101 -1.57 -5.68 14.42
N ASP A 102 -0.54 -5.68 15.25
CA ASP A 102 -0.46 -4.78 16.41
C ASP A 102 -0.32 -3.31 15.99
N PHE A 103 0.40 -3.04 14.90
CA PHE A 103 0.45 -1.70 14.30
C PHE A 103 -0.94 -1.22 13.86
N LEU A 104 -1.73 -2.07 13.21
CA LEU A 104 -3.09 -1.74 12.78
C LEU A 104 -4.06 -1.48 13.94
N LYS A 105 -3.83 -2.07 15.12
CA LYS A 105 -4.64 -1.81 16.33
C LYS A 105 -4.40 -0.43 16.93
N LEU A 106 -3.22 0.16 16.71
CA LEU A 106 -2.91 1.49 17.22
C LEU A 106 -3.72 2.55 16.47
N SER A 107 -4.12 3.61 17.17
CA SER A 107 -4.79 4.77 16.57
C SER A 107 -3.98 5.33 15.40
N ARG A 108 -4.69 5.88 14.42
CA ARG A 108 -4.08 6.58 13.29
C ARG A 108 -3.50 7.91 13.77
N HIS A 109 -2.34 8.28 13.27
CA HIS A 109 -1.75 9.60 13.54
C HIS A 109 -2.40 10.68 12.67
N TYR A 110 -2.80 10.33 11.45
CA TYR A 110 -3.49 11.20 10.51
C TYR A 110 -4.95 10.77 10.28
N LEU A 111 -5.76 11.68 9.71
CA LEU A 111 -7.20 11.47 9.47
C LEU A 111 -7.49 10.46 8.33
N SER A 112 -6.47 10.07 7.57
CA SER A 112 -6.57 9.23 6.37
C SER A 112 -6.58 7.74 6.71
N HIS A 113 -5.77 6.91 6.05
CA HIS A 113 -5.76 5.46 6.26
C HIS A 113 -4.51 5.00 6.99
N LYS A 114 -4.60 3.85 7.65
CA LYS A 114 -3.45 3.12 8.18
C LYS A 114 -3.25 1.85 7.38
N ILE A 115 -2.05 1.67 6.85
CA ILE A 115 -1.78 0.71 5.79
C ILE A 115 -0.62 -0.17 6.22
N VAL A 116 -0.76 -1.47 5.98
CA VAL A 116 0.38 -2.39 5.97
C VAL A 116 0.60 -2.81 4.53
N LEU A 117 1.82 -2.60 4.04
CA LEU A 117 2.26 -3.06 2.72
C LEU A 117 3.14 -4.28 2.90
N PHE A 118 2.67 -5.45 2.47
CA PHE A 118 3.49 -6.64 2.34
C PHE A 118 4.10 -6.67 0.94
N LYS A 119 5.42 -6.67 0.84
CA LYS A 119 6.13 -7.00 -0.40
C LYS A 119 6.39 -8.49 -0.47
N GLU A 120 6.39 -9.04 -1.68
CA GLU A 120 6.66 -10.47 -1.92
C GLU A 120 5.79 -11.38 -1.04
N VAL A 121 4.47 -11.19 -1.12
CA VAL A 121 3.49 -11.96 -0.32
C VAL A 121 3.62 -13.47 -0.53
N ASP A 122 4.12 -13.91 -1.70
CA ASP A 122 4.42 -15.31 -2.00
C ASP A 122 5.48 -15.92 -1.06
N SER A 123 6.29 -15.08 -0.41
CA SER A 123 7.30 -15.47 0.58
C SER A 123 6.73 -15.65 2.00
N LEU A 124 5.41 -15.55 2.19
CA LEU A 124 4.76 -15.86 3.48
C LEU A 124 4.87 -17.35 3.80
N ASN A 125 5.31 -17.66 5.02
CA ASN A 125 5.23 -19.03 5.52
C ASN A 125 3.79 -19.42 5.91
N TYR A 126 3.49 -20.72 6.00
CA TYR A 126 2.15 -21.22 6.34
C TYR A 126 1.58 -20.65 7.65
N ALA A 127 2.41 -20.46 8.67
CA ALA A 127 1.97 -19.92 9.94
C ALA A 127 1.65 -18.40 9.85
N ALA A 128 2.38 -17.66 9.01
CA ALA A 128 2.17 -16.24 8.74
C ALA A 128 0.87 -16.03 7.97
N THR A 129 0.62 -16.84 6.94
CA THR A 129 -0.65 -16.85 6.18
C THR A 129 -1.85 -17.11 7.09
N ASN A 130 -1.78 -18.14 7.94
CA ASN A 130 -2.86 -18.46 8.88
C ASN A 130 -3.09 -17.36 9.95
N SER A 131 -2.06 -16.57 10.26
CA SER A 131 -2.17 -15.47 11.21
C SER A 131 -2.86 -14.25 10.61
N LEU A 132 -2.83 -14.08 9.28
CA LEU A 132 -3.54 -13.00 8.57
C LEU A 132 -5.06 -13.23 8.47
N LEU A 133 -5.51 -14.49 8.60
CA LEU A 133 -6.91 -14.88 8.50
C LEU A 133 -7.70 -14.75 9.82
N LYS A 134 -7.02 -14.36 10.90
CA LYS A 134 -7.61 -14.23 12.24
C LYS A 134 -7.73 -12.76 12.63
#